data_AF-A0A1H3H413-F1
#
_entry.id   AF-A0A1H3H413-F1
#
_cell.length_a   1.000
_cell.length_b   1.000
_cell.length_c   1.000
_cell.angle_alpha   90.00
_cell.angle_beta   90.00
_cell.angle_gamma   90.00
#
_symmetry.space_group_name_H-M   'P 1'
#
loop_
_entity.id
_entity.type
_entity.pdbx_description
1 polymer ?
#
loop_
_entity_poly.entity_id
_entity_poly.type
_entity_poly.pdbx_seq_one_letter_code
_entity_poly.pdbx_strand_id
1 'polypeptide(L)'
;MYPDYFFSSVYDLLPFFMVLSILAIFFLFFLLSLAILSYIFLSLSLYTMAKNRHFKHSWLAWVPGARRYIQGGLIGDGVLIGSWYIPWASLFLPLLGLALIFLNSALGAIPPMGWFLLILVNIAVLVYDYCGLYRLYKIYAGHNAVLYTVLSIVPVTAIAAPFFLFAIRNNPADFSQIRVDPPKAKPWGSYDILALASGILTLFTAPYGNAFWIGVLAILFAILAFQELRVTHRPHTLALLGLIFGILGILLNFILPALFSTFMDSTVFSPFLNQYDNYTPHHSDLFDIMDGHYI
;
A
#
# COMPACT_ATOMS: atom_id res chain seq x y z
N MET A 1 8.69 59.80 -8.76
CA MET A 1 9.35 58.58 -9.24
C MET A 1 9.25 57.56 -8.11
N TYR A 2 8.14 56.83 -8.04
CA TYR A 2 7.88 55.82 -7.01
C TYR A 2 7.71 54.46 -7.72
N PRO A 3 8.42 53.39 -7.30
CA PRO A 3 8.32 52.10 -7.94
C PRO A 3 7.23 51.27 -7.24
N ASP A 4 5.96 51.46 -7.61
CA ASP A 4 4.83 50.78 -6.97
C ASP A 4 4.40 49.52 -7.75
N TYR A 5 5.34 48.62 -8.03
CA TYR A 5 5.05 47.35 -8.73
C TYR A 5 5.67 46.15 -8.02
N PHE A 6 5.68 46.13 -6.70
CA PHE A 6 6.06 44.95 -5.93
C PHE A 6 4.86 44.53 -5.07
N PHE A 7 4.15 43.49 -5.55
CA PHE A 7 3.02 42.78 -4.91
C PHE A 7 2.81 43.12 -3.43
N SER A 8 1.90 44.07 -3.16
CA SER A 8 1.69 44.61 -1.82
C SER A 8 0.64 43.85 -1.01
N SER A 9 -0.14 42.96 -1.62
CA SER A 9 -1.20 42.22 -0.91
C SER A 9 -1.36 40.77 -1.39
N VAL A 10 -1.80 39.88 -0.48
CA VAL A 10 -2.13 38.47 -0.78
C VAL A 10 -3.17 38.35 -1.91
N TYR A 11 -4.01 39.38 -2.07
CA TYR A 11 -5.06 39.44 -3.10
C TYR A 11 -4.51 39.52 -4.52
N ASP A 12 -3.30 40.05 -4.72
CA ASP A 12 -2.65 40.14 -6.04
C ASP A 12 -2.13 38.78 -6.53
N LEU A 13 -1.95 37.82 -5.62
CA LEU A 13 -1.51 36.45 -5.91
C LEU A 13 -2.69 35.47 -6.07
N LEU A 14 -3.92 35.85 -5.71
CA LEU A 14 -5.10 34.98 -5.82
C LEU A 14 -5.34 34.45 -7.25
N PRO A 15 -5.24 35.27 -8.31
CA PRO A 15 -5.40 34.77 -9.68
C PRO A 15 -4.33 33.72 -10.05
N PHE A 16 -3.09 33.90 -9.59
CA PHE A 16 -2.00 32.95 -9.81
C PHE A 16 -2.27 31.61 -9.10
N PHE A 17 -2.67 31.64 -7.83
CA PHE A 17 -3.03 30.41 -7.09
C PHE A 17 -4.25 29.71 -7.69
N MET A 18 -5.22 30.47 -8.22
CA MET A 18 -6.40 29.90 -8.87
C MET A 18 -6.05 29.19 -10.19
N VAL A 19 -5.14 29.77 -10.99
CA VAL A 19 -4.64 29.10 -12.20
C VAL A 19 -3.84 27.84 -11.84
N LEU A 20 -2.97 27.92 -10.81
CA LEU A 20 -2.19 26.78 -10.34
C LEU A 20 -3.08 25.64 -9.84
N SER A 21 -4.15 25.95 -9.10
CA SER A 21 -5.07 24.94 -8.58
C SER A 21 -5.87 24.28 -9.71
N ILE A 22 -6.32 25.03 -10.72
CA ILE A 22 -6.98 24.48 -11.90
C ILE A 22 -6.04 23.53 -12.65
N LEU A 23 -4.79 23.94 -12.90
CA LEU A 23 -3.78 23.08 -13.53
C LEU A 23 -3.49 21.83 -12.71
N ALA A 24 -3.40 21.96 -11.38
CA ALA A 24 -3.21 20.84 -10.47
C ALA A 24 -4.38 19.84 -10.53
N ILE A 25 -5.61 20.33 -10.64
CA ILE A 25 -6.81 19.49 -10.80
C ILE A 25 -6.75 18.70 -12.12
N PHE A 26 -6.47 19.35 -13.24
CA PHE A 26 -6.32 18.67 -14.54
C PHE A 26 -5.20 17.62 -14.51
N PHE A 27 -4.07 17.96 -13.91
CA PHE A 27 -2.96 17.04 -13.74
C PHE A 27 -3.34 15.83 -12.86
N LEU A 28 -4.11 16.05 -11.79
CA LEU A 28 -4.61 14.97 -10.94
C LEU A 28 -5.57 14.05 -11.69
N PHE A 29 -6.49 14.60 -12.50
CA PHE A 29 -7.37 13.79 -13.36
C PHE A 29 -6.58 12.96 -14.38
N PHE A 30 -5.55 13.55 -14.98
CA PHE A 30 -4.65 12.83 -15.88
C PHE A 30 -3.94 11.67 -15.17
N LEU A 31 -3.33 11.90 -14.00
CA LEU A 31 -2.69 10.85 -13.21
C LEU A 31 -3.67 9.75 -12.78
N LEU A 32 -4.88 10.11 -12.38
CA LEU A 32 -5.92 9.17 -11.98
C LEU A 32 -6.32 8.26 -13.16
N SER A 33 -6.57 8.83 -14.34
CA SER A 33 -6.89 8.06 -15.55
C SER A 33 -5.77 7.07 -15.88
N LEU A 34 -4.52 7.52 -15.79
CA LEU A 34 -3.35 6.72 -16.09
C LEU A 34 -3.16 5.60 -15.05
N ALA A 35 -3.44 5.86 -13.77
CA ALA A 35 -3.40 4.85 -12.71
C ALA A 35 -4.46 3.76 -12.94
N ILE A 36 -5.67 4.13 -13.36
CA ILE A 36 -6.75 3.18 -13.68
C ILE A 36 -6.37 2.33 -14.89
N LEU A 37 -5.87 2.93 -15.96
CA LEU A 37 -5.40 2.20 -17.14
C LEU A 37 -4.28 1.22 -16.76
N SER A 38 -3.27 1.71 -16.04
CA SER A 38 -2.16 0.89 -15.54
C SER A 38 -2.66 -0.30 -14.71
N TYR A 39 -3.65 -0.08 -13.86
CA TYR A 39 -4.28 -1.14 -13.06
C TYR A 39 -4.93 -2.21 -13.95
N ILE A 40 -5.75 -1.80 -14.93
CA ILE A 40 -6.46 -2.72 -15.84
C ILE A 40 -5.45 -3.56 -16.62
N PHE A 41 -4.43 -2.94 -17.21
CA PHE A 41 -3.40 -3.64 -17.98
C PHE A 41 -2.61 -4.63 -17.12
N LEU A 42 -2.23 -4.23 -15.91
CA LEU A 42 -1.54 -5.10 -14.96
C LEU A 42 -2.40 -6.31 -14.57
N SER A 43 -3.63 -6.08 -14.15
CA SER A 43 -4.55 -7.15 -13.74
C SER A 43 -4.87 -8.10 -14.88
N LEU A 44 -5.10 -7.58 -16.09
CA LEU A 44 -5.37 -8.39 -17.26
C LEU A 44 -4.15 -9.24 -17.66
N SER A 45 -2.94 -8.66 -17.60
CA SER A 45 -1.70 -9.39 -17.92
C SER A 45 -1.47 -10.58 -16.98
N LEU A 46 -1.59 -10.36 -15.67
CA LEU A 46 -1.43 -11.40 -14.65
C LEU A 46 -2.55 -12.44 -14.75
N TYR A 47 -3.79 -12.01 -15.02
CA TYR A 47 -4.92 -12.91 -15.24
C TYR A 47 -4.68 -13.86 -16.42
N THR A 48 -4.24 -13.34 -17.57
CA THR A 48 -3.94 -14.15 -18.76
C THR A 48 -2.81 -15.14 -18.48
N MET A 49 -1.71 -14.68 -17.87
CA MET A 49 -0.59 -15.56 -17.50
C MET A 49 -1.01 -16.67 -16.52
N ALA A 50 -1.82 -16.35 -15.52
CA ALA A 50 -2.32 -17.31 -14.54
C ALA A 50 -3.25 -18.35 -15.19
N LYS A 51 -4.12 -17.91 -16.11
CA LYS A 51 -5.01 -18.80 -16.87
C LYS A 51 -4.22 -19.74 -17.79
N ASN A 52 -3.20 -19.24 -18.47
CA ASN A 52 -2.31 -20.03 -19.34
C ASN A 52 -1.53 -21.09 -18.54
N ARG A 53 -1.32 -20.87 -17.24
CA ARG A 53 -0.68 -21.83 -16.32
C ARG A 53 -1.68 -22.62 -15.46
N HIS A 54 -2.96 -22.59 -15.79
CA HIS A 54 -4.03 -23.34 -15.12
C HIS A 54 -4.14 -23.08 -13.60
N PHE A 55 -3.88 -21.85 -13.14
CA PHE A 55 -4.08 -21.49 -11.73
C PHE A 55 -5.57 -21.54 -11.38
N LYS A 56 -5.93 -22.31 -10.34
CA LYS A 56 -7.31 -22.49 -9.85
C LYS A 56 -8.03 -21.16 -9.60
N HIS A 57 -7.35 -20.18 -9.00
CA HIS A 57 -7.92 -18.89 -8.62
C HIS A 57 -7.30 -17.72 -9.43
N SER A 58 -7.25 -17.85 -10.76
CA SER A 58 -6.65 -16.84 -11.66
C SER A 58 -7.29 -15.44 -11.53
N TRP A 59 -8.57 -15.36 -11.12
CA TRP A 59 -9.29 -14.09 -10.94
C TRP A 59 -8.71 -13.19 -9.84
N LEU A 60 -7.90 -13.73 -8.91
CA LEU A 60 -7.25 -12.94 -7.86
C LEU A 60 -6.32 -11.85 -8.39
N ALA A 61 -5.91 -11.92 -9.66
CA ALA A 61 -5.19 -10.86 -10.35
C ALA A 61 -5.94 -9.50 -10.37
N TRP A 62 -7.28 -9.53 -10.24
CA TRP A 62 -8.15 -8.35 -10.20
C TRP A 62 -8.39 -7.79 -8.79
N VAL A 63 -7.88 -8.45 -7.75
CA VAL A 63 -8.06 -7.99 -6.38
C VAL A 63 -6.80 -7.24 -5.95
N PRO A 64 -6.90 -5.95 -5.55
CA PRO A 64 -5.78 -5.22 -4.98
C PRO A 64 -5.20 -5.98 -3.78
N GLY A 65 -3.88 -6.05 -3.66
CA GLY A 65 -3.21 -6.87 -2.64
C GLY A 65 -3.15 -8.36 -3.00
N ALA A 66 -4.27 -9.01 -3.32
CA ALA A 66 -4.28 -10.45 -3.64
C ALA A 66 -3.57 -10.77 -4.97
N ARG A 67 -3.51 -9.84 -5.93
CA ARG A 67 -2.75 -10.02 -7.17
C ARG A 67 -1.28 -10.40 -6.95
N ARG A 68 -0.67 -9.96 -5.83
CA ARG A 68 0.72 -10.28 -5.48
C ARG A 68 0.91 -11.76 -5.19
N TYR A 69 -0.13 -12.45 -4.70
CA TYR A 69 -0.13 -13.90 -4.53
C TYR A 69 0.05 -14.61 -5.89
N ILE A 70 -0.72 -14.17 -6.91
CA ILE A 70 -0.62 -14.71 -8.27
C ILE A 70 0.76 -14.43 -8.86
N GLN A 71 1.29 -13.22 -8.71
CA GLN A 71 2.63 -12.89 -9.15
C GLN A 71 3.70 -13.83 -8.55
N GLY A 72 3.63 -14.10 -7.24
CA GLY A 72 4.56 -15.02 -6.57
C GLY A 72 4.44 -16.47 -7.06
N GLY A 73 3.23 -16.94 -7.35
CA GLY A 73 3.02 -18.24 -7.99
C GLY A 73 3.55 -18.29 -9.42
N LEU A 74 3.35 -17.22 -10.20
CA LEU A 74 3.80 -17.13 -11.59
C LEU A 74 5.32 -17.16 -11.73
N ILE A 75 6.06 -16.64 -10.75
CA ILE A 75 7.52 -16.69 -10.75
C ILE A 75 8.10 -18.02 -10.25
N GLY A 76 7.27 -18.98 -9.86
CA GLY A 76 7.71 -20.26 -9.33
C GLY A 76 8.14 -20.19 -7.86
N ASP A 77 7.38 -19.45 -7.04
CA ASP A 77 7.42 -19.50 -5.57
C ASP A 77 8.78 -19.22 -4.90
N GLY A 78 9.68 -18.50 -5.57
CA GLY A 78 10.96 -18.09 -5.01
C GLY A 78 11.43 -16.73 -5.54
N VAL A 79 12.35 -16.10 -4.84
CA VAL A 79 13.08 -14.91 -5.34
C VAL A 79 14.54 -15.07 -4.96
N LEU A 80 15.43 -14.75 -5.91
CA LEU A 80 16.88 -14.73 -5.69
C LEU A 80 17.34 -13.27 -5.55
N ILE A 81 18.07 -12.98 -4.48
CA ILE A 81 18.72 -11.69 -4.24
C ILE A 81 20.21 -11.95 -4.05
N GLY A 82 21.00 -11.66 -5.08
CA GLY A 82 22.42 -12.05 -5.10
C GLY A 82 22.56 -13.57 -4.96
N SER A 83 23.18 -14.01 -3.86
CA SER A 83 23.34 -15.43 -3.50
C SER A 83 22.22 -16.00 -2.61
N TRP A 84 21.30 -15.15 -2.13
CA TRP A 84 20.29 -15.52 -1.14
C TRP A 84 19.00 -15.96 -1.84
N TYR A 85 18.49 -17.14 -1.46
CA TYR A 85 17.23 -17.68 -1.97
C TYR A 85 16.11 -17.52 -0.94
N ILE A 86 15.05 -16.80 -1.32
CA ILE A 86 13.86 -16.57 -0.49
C ILE A 86 12.72 -17.45 -1.03
N PRO A 87 12.35 -18.54 -0.33
CA PRO A 87 11.23 -19.40 -0.73
C PRO A 87 9.88 -18.74 -0.44
N TRP A 88 8.81 -19.31 -1.00
CA TRP A 88 7.40 -18.94 -0.78
C TRP A 88 7.06 -17.51 -1.21
N ALA A 89 7.52 -17.12 -2.41
CA ALA A 89 7.24 -15.79 -2.95
C ALA A 89 5.73 -15.46 -3.04
N SER A 90 4.85 -16.46 -3.28
CA SER A 90 3.39 -16.26 -3.22
C SER A 90 2.90 -15.73 -1.87
N LEU A 91 3.61 -16.03 -0.78
CA LEU A 91 3.28 -15.55 0.57
C LEU A 91 4.00 -14.24 0.87
N PHE A 92 5.30 -14.17 0.61
CA PHE A 92 6.09 -12.99 0.96
C PHE A 92 5.65 -11.74 0.20
N LEU A 93 5.34 -11.81 -1.10
CA LEU A 93 4.93 -10.63 -1.87
C LEU A 93 3.66 -9.95 -1.31
N PRO A 94 2.54 -10.66 -1.08
CA PRO A 94 1.36 -10.04 -0.46
C PRO A 94 1.63 -9.65 1.00
N LEU A 95 2.35 -10.47 1.79
CA LEU A 95 2.64 -10.17 3.20
C LEU A 95 3.50 -8.92 3.37
N LEU A 96 4.51 -8.71 2.53
CA LEU A 96 5.35 -7.51 2.57
C LEU A 96 4.53 -6.26 2.26
N GLY A 97 3.64 -6.33 1.26
CA GLY A 97 2.71 -5.23 0.97
C GLY A 97 1.79 -4.91 2.16
N LEU A 98 1.28 -5.93 2.85
CA LEU A 98 0.48 -5.79 4.06
C LEU A 98 1.31 -5.19 5.22
N ALA A 99 2.49 -5.75 5.49
CA ALA A 99 3.39 -5.28 6.53
C ALA A 99 3.81 -3.82 6.32
N LEU A 100 4.06 -3.41 5.07
CA LEU A 100 4.37 -2.01 4.75
C LEU A 100 3.25 -1.06 5.14
N ILE A 101 1.97 -1.42 4.94
CA ILE A 101 0.85 -0.55 5.34
C ILE A 101 0.91 -0.28 6.84
N PHE A 102 1.12 -1.32 7.65
CA PHE A 102 1.26 -1.18 9.09
C PHE A 102 2.50 -0.39 9.48
N LEU A 103 3.66 -0.67 8.89
CA LEU A 103 4.90 0.04 9.22
C LEU A 103 4.79 1.53 8.90
N ASN A 104 4.22 1.90 7.75
CA ASN A 104 3.99 3.30 7.40
C ASN A 104 3.05 4.00 8.40
N SER A 105 1.99 3.32 8.86
CA SER A 105 1.10 3.86 9.91
C SER A 105 1.80 3.99 11.27
N ALA A 106 2.57 2.99 11.69
CA ALA A 106 3.19 2.94 13.01
C ALA A 106 4.42 3.85 13.13
N LEU A 107 5.38 3.72 12.20
CA LEU A 107 6.64 4.49 12.25
C LEU A 107 6.46 5.91 11.69
N GLY A 108 5.40 6.16 10.89
CA GLY A 108 5.09 7.50 10.40
C GLY A 108 4.76 8.49 11.52
N ALA A 109 4.26 7.98 12.65
CA ALA A 109 3.91 8.75 13.84
C ALA A 109 5.12 9.16 14.71
N ILE A 110 6.34 8.72 14.40
CA ILE A 110 7.55 9.04 15.18
C ILE A 110 8.58 9.80 14.30
N PRO A 111 8.36 11.08 13.97
CA PRO A 111 9.36 11.90 13.29
C PRO A 111 10.52 12.28 14.23
N PRO A 112 11.76 12.48 13.73
CA PRO A 112 12.26 12.19 12.37
C PRO A 112 12.86 10.78 12.23
N MET A 113 13.18 10.11 13.33
CA MET A 113 13.88 8.80 13.32
C MET A 113 13.05 7.71 12.63
N GLY A 114 11.72 7.69 12.85
CA GLY A 114 10.81 6.75 12.19
C GLY A 114 10.77 6.93 10.68
N TRP A 115 10.86 8.17 10.18
CA TRP A 115 10.87 8.43 8.73
C TRP A 115 12.16 7.94 8.07
N PHE A 116 13.31 8.10 8.70
CA PHE A 116 14.57 7.58 8.17
C PHE A 116 14.55 6.04 8.07
N LEU A 117 14.08 5.36 9.12
CA LEU A 117 13.91 3.90 9.10
C LEU A 117 12.90 3.46 8.05
N LEU A 118 11.80 4.20 7.87
CA LEU A 118 10.81 3.92 6.83
C LEU A 118 11.40 4.01 5.42
N ILE A 119 12.27 4.98 5.15
CA ILE A 119 12.93 5.09 3.85
C ILE A 119 13.75 3.81 3.57
N LEU A 120 14.54 3.34 4.54
CA LEU A 120 15.35 2.13 4.39
C LEU A 120 14.48 0.88 4.14
N VAL A 121 13.39 0.73 4.90
CA VAL A 121 12.46 -0.40 4.73
C VAL A 121 11.77 -0.34 3.37
N ASN A 122 11.30 0.83 2.93
CA ASN A 122 10.65 0.99 1.63
C ASN A 122 11.63 0.66 0.49
N ILE A 123 12.89 1.08 0.57
CA ILE A 123 13.91 0.73 -0.42
C ILE A 123 14.12 -0.80 -0.45
N ALA A 124 14.23 -1.46 0.70
CA ALA A 124 14.42 -2.90 0.76
C ALA A 124 13.25 -3.68 0.13
N VAL A 125 12.01 -3.28 0.43
CA VAL A 125 10.82 -3.92 -0.17
C VAL A 125 10.73 -3.61 -1.67
N LEU A 126 11.07 -2.39 -2.08
CA LEU A 126 11.12 -2.01 -3.49
C LEU A 126 12.09 -2.90 -4.28
N VAL A 127 13.29 -3.15 -3.73
CA VAL A 127 14.27 -4.08 -4.34
C VAL A 127 13.68 -5.49 -4.45
N TYR A 128 13.02 -5.99 -3.40
CA TYR A 128 12.38 -7.31 -3.44
C TYR A 128 11.30 -7.40 -4.53
N ASP A 129 10.43 -6.41 -4.62
CA ASP A 129 9.36 -6.34 -5.63
C ASP A 129 9.94 -6.31 -7.05
N TYR A 130 11.02 -5.56 -7.29
CA TYR A 130 11.71 -5.53 -8.59
C TYR A 130 12.47 -6.83 -8.89
N CYS A 131 13.03 -7.52 -7.90
CA CYS A 131 13.59 -8.86 -8.10
C CYS A 131 12.50 -9.85 -8.52
N GLY A 132 11.31 -9.78 -7.90
CA GLY A 132 10.14 -10.56 -8.30
C GLY A 132 9.70 -10.23 -9.73
N LEU A 133 9.63 -8.94 -10.08
CA LEU A 133 9.27 -8.49 -11.42
C LEU A 133 10.31 -8.90 -12.47
N TYR A 134 11.61 -8.78 -12.17
CA TYR A 134 12.70 -9.25 -13.04
C TYR A 134 12.59 -10.75 -13.30
N ARG A 135 12.32 -11.55 -12.27
CA ARG A 135 12.13 -13.00 -12.44
C ARG A 135 10.93 -13.29 -13.33
N LEU A 136 9.84 -12.53 -13.19
CA LEU A 136 8.69 -12.63 -14.07
C LEU A 136 9.06 -12.30 -15.53
N TYR A 137 9.76 -11.19 -15.77
CA TYR A 137 10.26 -10.87 -17.11
C TYR A 137 11.24 -11.90 -17.66
N LYS A 138 12.07 -12.53 -16.82
CA LYS A 138 13.00 -13.58 -17.26
C LYS A 138 12.26 -14.81 -17.78
N ILE A 139 11.17 -15.19 -17.12
CA ILE A 139 10.36 -16.36 -17.49
C ILE A 139 9.59 -16.12 -18.79
N TYR A 140 9.06 -14.91 -19.00
CA TYR A 140 8.16 -14.63 -20.13
C TYR A 140 8.80 -13.85 -21.28
N ALA A 141 9.89 -13.12 -21.03
CA ALA A 141 10.59 -12.29 -22.04
C ALA A 141 12.05 -12.70 -22.28
N GLY A 142 12.60 -13.65 -21.51
CA GLY A 142 13.91 -14.24 -21.73
C GLY A 142 15.07 -13.23 -21.77
N HIS A 143 15.53 -12.90 -22.97
CA HIS A 143 16.65 -11.97 -23.17
C HIS A 143 16.30 -10.52 -22.81
N ASN A 144 15.06 -10.08 -23.09
CA ASN A 144 14.65 -8.68 -22.90
C ASN A 144 14.32 -8.33 -21.44
N ALA A 145 14.51 -9.28 -20.51
CA ALA A 145 14.10 -9.13 -19.12
C ALA A 145 14.79 -7.96 -18.40
N VAL A 146 16.09 -7.79 -18.60
CA VAL A 146 16.88 -6.70 -17.99
C VAL A 146 16.35 -5.35 -18.49
N LEU A 147 16.12 -5.22 -19.80
CA LEU A 147 15.61 -4.01 -20.42
C LEU A 147 14.25 -3.61 -19.82
N TYR A 148 13.31 -4.55 -19.73
CA TYR A 148 11.98 -4.29 -19.15
C TYR A 148 12.04 -3.95 -17.66
N THR A 149 12.95 -4.55 -16.88
CA THR A 149 13.14 -4.19 -15.47
C THR A 149 13.71 -2.78 -15.32
N VAL A 150 14.78 -2.44 -16.04
CA VAL A 150 15.41 -1.11 -15.96
C VAL A 150 14.42 -0.03 -16.39
N LEU A 151 13.67 -0.27 -17.48
CA LEU A 151 12.58 0.58 -17.94
C LEU A 151 11.36 0.57 -17.01
N SER A 152 11.33 -0.19 -15.92
CA SER A 152 10.24 -0.16 -14.93
C SER A 152 10.66 0.53 -13.63
N ILE A 153 11.97 0.63 -13.35
CA ILE A 153 12.50 1.18 -12.09
C ILE A 153 12.38 2.70 -12.01
N VAL A 154 12.53 3.40 -13.14
CA VAL A 154 12.47 4.87 -13.15
C VAL A 154 11.06 5.32 -12.70
N PRO A 155 10.88 6.29 -11.79
CA PRO A 155 9.56 6.62 -11.21
C PRO A 155 8.50 7.03 -12.25
N VAL A 156 8.90 7.69 -13.34
CA VAL A 156 8.04 8.01 -14.50
C VAL A 156 7.63 6.74 -15.27
N THR A 157 8.37 5.65 -15.09
CA THR A 157 8.21 4.36 -15.76
C THR A 157 7.61 3.24 -14.90
N ALA A 158 7.28 3.49 -13.63
CA ALA A 158 6.48 2.53 -12.84
C ALA A 158 5.11 2.24 -13.51
N ILE A 159 4.67 3.19 -14.33
CA ILE A 159 3.52 3.11 -15.23
C ILE A 159 3.76 2.11 -16.37
N ALA A 160 5.01 1.97 -16.82
CA ALA A 160 5.40 1.14 -17.96
C ALA A 160 5.33 -0.37 -17.65
N ALA A 161 5.58 -0.76 -16.39
CA ALA A 161 5.56 -2.17 -15.98
C ALA A 161 4.24 -2.91 -16.37
N PRO A 162 3.04 -2.35 -16.09
CA PRO A 162 1.78 -2.87 -16.62
C PRO A 162 1.75 -3.09 -18.13
N PHE A 163 2.28 -2.16 -18.93
CA PHE A 163 2.27 -2.27 -20.39
C PHE A 163 3.24 -3.33 -20.89
N PHE A 164 4.44 -3.43 -20.31
CA PHE A 164 5.39 -4.50 -20.66
C PHE A 164 4.86 -5.87 -20.27
N LEU A 165 4.28 -6.00 -19.08
CA LEU A 165 3.64 -7.25 -18.65
C LEU A 165 2.49 -7.62 -19.57
N PHE A 166 1.69 -6.64 -19.98
CA PHE A 166 0.64 -6.86 -20.95
C PHE A 166 1.20 -7.32 -22.30
N ALA A 167 2.28 -6.73 -22.80
CA ALA A 167 2.90 -7.12 -24.07
C ALA A 167 3.36 -8.59 -24.09
N ILE A 168 3.90 -9.09 -22.97
CA ILE A 168 4.47 -10.45 -22.88
C ILE A 168 3.50 -11.51 -22.35
N ARG A 169 2.26 -11.13 -21.98
CA ARG A 169 1.30 -11.99 -21.27
C ARG A 169 0.97 -13.33 -21.95
N ASN A 170 1.13 -13.40 -23.27
CA ASN A 170 0.83 -14.57 -24.10
C ASN A 170 2.05 -15.46 -24.35
N ASN A 171 3.23 -15.04 -23.91
CA ASN A 171 4.45 -15.81 -24.13
C ASN A 171 4.42 -17.10 -23.29
N PRO A 172 4.96 -18.22 -23.81
CA PRO A 172 5.11 -19.43 -23.02
C PRO A 172 6.08 -19.19 -21.87
N ALA A 173 5.81 -19.80 -20.72
CA ALA A 173 6.68 -19.67 -19.55
C ALA A 173 7.92 -20.56 -19.70
N ASP A 174 9.10 -19.94 -19.74
CA ASP A 174 10.39 -20.63 -19.82
C ASP A 174 11.10 -20.60 -18.46
N PHE A 175 11.16 -21.76 -17.79
CA PHE A 175 11.85 -21.94 -16.51
C PHE A 175 13.32 -22.36 -16.68
N SER A 176 13.79 -22.66 -17.90
CA SER A 176 15.15 -23.18 -18.13
C SER A 176 16.23 -22.18 -17.71
N GLN A 177 15.93 -20.89 -17.81
CA GLN A 177 16.87 -19.80 -17.51
C GLN A 177 16.89 -19.39 -16.05
N ILE A 178 16.03 -19.98 -15.21
CA ILE A 178 15.96 -19.64 -13.79
C ILE A 178 16.20 -20.88 -12.94
N ARG A 179 16.96 -20.69 -11.86
CA ARG A 179 17.04 -21.71 -10.81
C ARG A 179 15.65 -21.88 -10.21
N VAL A 180 15.06 -23.05 -10.42
CA VAL A 180 13.86 -23.51 -9.73
C VAL A 180 14.34 -24.52 -8.70
N ASP A 181 14.61 -24.04 -7.48
CA ASP A 181 14.83 -24.98 -6.39
C ASP A 181 13.52 -25.74 -6.14
N PRO A 182 13.57 -27.04 -5.79
CA PRO A 182 12.37 -27.83 -5.59
C PRO A 182 11.44 -27.13 -4.60
N PRO A 183 10.12 -27.12 -4.86
CA PRO A 183 9.18 -26.41 -4.01
C PRO A 183 9.28 -26.96 -2.59
N LYS A 184 9.82 -26.14 -1.67
CA LYS A 184 9.82 -26.48 -0.25
C LYS A 184 8.36 -26.61 0.18
N ALA A 185 7.99 -27.80 0.64
CA ALA A 185 6.64 -28.10 1.09
C ALA A 185 6.18 -27.00 2.06
N LYS A 186 5.04 -26.37 1.75
CA LYS A 186 4.46 -25.36 2.62
C LYS A 186 3.84 -26.09 3.83
N PRO A 187 4.22 -25.73 5.08
CA PRO A 187 3.69 -26.39 6.26
C PRO A 187 2.18 -26.15 6.43
N TRP A 188 1.68 -25.01 5.95
CA TRP A 188 0.27 -24.62 6.00
C TRP A 188 -0.23 -24.20 4.61
N GLY A 189 -1.56 -24.20 4.42
CA GLY A 189 -2.17 -23.66 3.22
C GLY A 189 -1.84 -22.18 3.08
N SER A 190 -1.50 -21.74 1.87
CA SER A 190 -1.06 -20.36 1.68
C SER A 190 -2.17 -19.35 1.97
N TYR A 191 -3.43 -19.71 1.69
CA TYR A 191 -4.57 -18.85 1.98
C TYR A 191 -4.82 -18.73 3.50
N ASP A 192 -4.56 -19.79 4.27
CA ASP A 192 -4.71 -19.79 5.73
C ASP A 192 -3.79 -18.75 6.40
N ILE A 193 -2.52 -18.75 6.00
CA ILE A 193 -1.51 -17.80 6.51
C ILE A 193 -1.89 -16.38 6.10
N LEU A 194 -2.29 -16.17 4.84
CA LEU A 194 -2.66 -14.85 4.36
C LEU A 194 -3.89 -14.31 5.08
N ALA A 195 -4.93 -15.14 5.26
CA ALA A 195 -6.13 -14.78 6.01
C ALA A 195 -5.79 -14.34 7.44
N LEU A 196 -5.01 -15.15 8.17
CA LEU A 196 -4.59 -14.82 9.53
C LEU A 196 -3.78 -13.53 9.58
N ALA A 197 -2.78 -13.40 8.72
CA ALA A 197 -1.89 -12.24 8.71
C ALA A 197 -2.65 -10.94 8.43
N SER A 198 -3.53 -10.93 7.41
CA SER A 198 -4.39 -9.78 7.17
C SER A 198 -5.37 -9.53 8.32
N GLY A 199 -5.93 -10.57 8.94
CA GLY A 199 -6.85 -10.44 10.07
C GLY A 199 -6.21 -9.83 11.32
N ILE A 200 -4.98 -10.25 11.66
CA ILE A 200 -4.23 -9.64 12.75
C ILE A 200 -3.89 -8.19 12.40
N LEU A 201 -3.43 -7.95 11.17
CA LEU A 201 -3.04 -6.62 10.71
C LEU A 201 -4.21 -5.61 10.76
N THR A 202 -5.43 -6.07 10.49
CA THR A 202 -6.61 -5.21 10.61
C THR A 202 -6.82 -4.63 11.99
N LEU A 203 -6.50 -5.38 13.05
CA LEU A 203 -6.67 -4.88 14.42
C LEU A 203 -5.73 -3.70 14.71
N PHE A 204 -4.49 -3.80 14.24
CA PHE A 204 -3.48 -2.74 14.43
C PHE A 204 -3.70 -1.53 13.53
N THR A 205 -4.27 -1.73 12.35
CA THR A 205 -4.49 -0.66 11.37
C THR A 205 -5.83 0.06 11.55
N ALA A 206 -6.72 -0.44 12.43
CA ALA A 206 -8.05 0.13 12.68
C ALA A 206 -8.04 1.60 13.11
N PRO A 207 -7.12 2.07 13.99
CA PRO A 207 -7.05 3.49 14.36
C PRO A 207 -6.64 4.42 13.20
N TYR A 208 -6.06 3.86 12.13
CA TYR A 208 -5.46 4.63 11.03
C TYR A 208 -6.30 4.62 9.74
N GLY A 209 -7.53 4.09 9.78
CA GLY A 209 -8.46 4.09 8.64
C GLY A 209 -8.16 3.05 7.54
N ASN A 210 -7.07 2.29 7.64
CA ASN A 210 -6.65 1.31 6.63
C ASN A 210 -7.26 -0.09 6.85
N ALA A 211 -7.91 -0.33 7.99
CA ALA A 211 -8.39 -1.66 8.35
C ALA A 211 -9.56 -2.15 7.49
N PHE A 212 -10.34 -1.27 6.86
CA PHE A 212 -11.44 -1.70 5.99
C PHE A 212 -10.95 -2.62 4.86
N TRP A 213 -9.99 -2.13 4.06
CA TRP A 213 -9.50 -2.89 2.89
C TRP A 213 -8.72 -4.14 3.28
N ILE A 214 -7.93 -4.08 4.35
CA ILE A 214 -7.18 -5.23 4.85
C ILE A 214 -8.15 -6.30 5.39
N GLY A 215 -9.26 -5.90 6.01
CA GLY A 215 -10.24 -6.82 6.56
C GLY A 215 -11.02 -7.54 5.48
N VAL A 216 -11.36 -6.82 4.40
CA VAL A 216 -11.94 -7.43 3.20
C VAL A 216 -10.99 -8.48 2.62
N LEU A 217 -9.68 -8.23 2.59
CA LEU A 217 -8.69 -9.22 2.17
C LEU A 217 -8.63 -10.44 3.12
N ALA A 218 -8.73 -10.22 4.42
CA ALA A 218 -8.77 -11.30 5.42
C ALA A 218 -9.97 -12.23 5.21
N ILE A 219 -11.15 -11.64 5.03
CA ILE A 219 -12.37 -12.39 4.74
C ILE A 219 -12.24 -13.14 3.40
N LEU A 220 -11.71 -12.49 2.37
CA LEU A 220 -11.52 -13.09 1.05
C LEU A 220 -10.57 -14.30 1.11
N PHE A 221 -9.42 -14.18 1.76
CA PHE A 221 -8.48 -15.30 1.89
C PHE A 221 -9.05 -16.40 2.78
N ALA A 222 -9.82 -16.08 3.82
CA ALA A 222 -10.48 -17.08 4.65
C ALA A 222 -11.53 -17.87 3.85
N ILE A 223 -12.33 -17.21 3.01
CA ILE A 223 -13.29 -17.88 2.12
C ILE A 223 -12.55 -18.84 1.16
N LEU A 224 -11.42 -18.41 0.58
CA LEU A 224 -10.61 -19.26 -0.31
C LEU A 224 -10.01 -20.47 0.42
N ALA A 225 -9.51 -20.27 1.63
CA ALA A 225 -9.05 -21.37 2.47
C ALA A 225 -10.17 -22.39 2.74
N PHE A 226 -11.38 -21.93 3.05
CA PHE A 226 -12.54 -22.82 3.24
C PHE A 226 -13.04 -23.49 1.96
N GLN A 227 -12.77 -22.94 0.78
CA GLN A 227 -13.01 -23.65 -0.47
C GLN A 227 -11.99 -24.77 -0.71
N GLU A 228 -10.77 -24.61 -0.20
CA GLU A 228 -9.72 -25.62 -0.30
C GLU A 228 -9.94 -26.78 0.68
N LEU A 229 -10.54 -26.53 1.85
CA LEU A 229 -11.03 -27.54 2.81
C LEU A 229 -11.75 -28.71 2.13
N ARG A 230 -12.68 -28.38 1.22
CA ARG A 230 -13.53 -29.36 0.53
C ARG A 230 -12.72 -30.34 -0.33
N VAL A 231 -11.47 -30.02 -0.61
CA VAL A 231 -10.57 -30.79 -1.48
C VAL A 231 -9.49 -31.49 -0.66
N THR A 232 -8.87 -30.81 0.32
CA THR A 232 -7.62 -31.28 0.96
C THR A 232 -7.75 -31.82 2.38
N HIS A 233 -8.93 -31.76 3.01
CA HIS A 233 -9.20 -32.31 4.36
C HIS A 233 -8.18 -31.91 5.45
N ARG A 234 -7.56 -30.72 5.34
CA ARG A 234 -6.62 -30.18 6.35
C ARG A 234 -7.38 -29.42 7.44
N PRO A 235 -6.77 -29.11 8.60
CA PRO A 235 -7.36 -28.20 9.58
C PRO A 235 -7.13 -26.73 9.17
N HIS A 236 -8.21 -25.95 9.01
CA HIS A 236 -8.16 -24.52 8.60
C HIS A 236 -8.46 -23.57 9.77
N THR A 237 -7.98 -23.92 10.96
CA THR A 237 -8.15 -23.12 12.18
C THR A 237 -7.57 -21.70 12.03
N LEU A 238 -6.46 -21.56 11.29
CA LEU A 238 -5.81 -20.27 11.04
C LEU A 238 -6.67 -19.35 10.16
N ALA A 239 -7.35 -19.88 9.13
CA ALA A 239 -8.27 -19.11 8.31
C ALA A 239 -9.49 -18.63 9.11
N LEU A 240 -10.02 -19.47 10.00
CA LEU A 240 -11.11 -19.09 10.90
C LEU A 240 -10.71 -17.95 11.83
N LEU A 241 -9.53 -18.03 12.44
CA LEU A 241 -8.98 -16.95 13.26
C LEU A 241 -8.79 -15.66 12.45
N GLY A 242 -8.24 -15.77 11.25
CA GLY A 242 -8.10 -14.64 10.33
C GLY A 242 -9.42 -13.96 9.97
N LEU A 243 -10.48 -14.75 9.73
CA LEU A 243 -11.82 -14.23 9.47
C LEU A 243 -12.39 -13.47 10.68
N ILE A 244 -12.27 -14.05 11.88
CA ILE A 244 -12.76 -13.42 13.12
C ILE A 244 -12.05 -12.08 13.35
N PHE A 245 -10.71 -12.07 13.29
CA PHE A 245 -9.94 -10.84 13.49
C PHE A 245 -10.17 -9.81 12.38
N GLY A 246 -10.40 -10.26 11.14
CA GLY A 246 -10.79 -9.41 10.02
C GLY A 246 -12.11 -8.67 10.26
N ILE A 247 -13.16 -9.41 10.64
CA ILE A 247 -14.47 -8.82 10.96
C ILE A 247 -14.37 -7.86 12.15
N LEU A 248 -13.69 -8.30 13.21
CA LEU A 248 -13.50 -7.49 14.41
C LEU A 248 -12.75 -6.19 14.10
N GLY A 249 -11.68 -6.24 13.31
CA GLY A 249 -10.92 -5.07 12.92
C GLY A 249 -11.70 -4.09 12.05
N ILE A 250 -12.55 -4.58 11.12
CA ILE A 250 -13.46 -3.72 10.36
C ILE A 250 -14.44 -3.01 11.31
N LEU A 251 -15.02 -3.73 12.29
CA LEU A 251 -15.93 -3.12 13.26
C LEU A 251 -15.21 -2.05 14.10
N LEU A 252 -14.01 -2.34 14.61
CA LEU A 252 -13.21 -1.37 15.37
C LEU A 252 -12.88 -0.12 14.54
N ASN A 253 -12.63 -0.26 13.23
CA ASN A 253 -12.32 0.87 12.35
C ASN A 253 -13.44 1.92 12.33
N PHE A 254 -14.71 1.50 12.45
CA PHE A 254 -15.84 2.43 12.48
C PHE A 254 -16.21 2.86 13.90
N ILE A 255 -16.04 1.99 14.89
CA ILE A 255 -16.42 2.25 16.28
C ILE A 255 -15.41 3.16 16.99
N LEU A 256 -14.10 2.92 16.82
CA LEU A 256 -13.06 3.66 17.56
C LEU A 256 -13.07 5.17 17.27
N PRO A 257 -13.12 5.65 16.01
CA PRO A 257 -13.17 7.08 15.75
C PRO A 257 -14.43 7.74 16.33
N ALA A 258 -15.58 7.07 16.28
CA ALA A 258 -16.84 7.57 16.81
C ALA A 258 -16.83 7.64 18.35
N LEU A 259 -16.24 6.64 19.02
CA LEU A 259 -16.04 6.69 20.47
C LEU A 259 -15.05 7.80 20.86
N PHE A 260 -13.96 7.94 20.11
CA PHE A 260 -12.96 8.96 20.37
C PHE A 260 -13.52 10.38 20.19
N SER A 261 -14.27 10.66 19.13
CA SER A 261 -14.91 11.96 18.93
C SER A 261 -15.90 12.28 20.06
N THR A 262 -16.75 11.32 20.42
CA THR A 262 -17.72 11.48 21.52
C THR A 262 -17.03 11.71 22.86
N PHE A 263 -15.90 11.05 23.10
CA PHE A 263 -15.10 11.24 24.31
C PHE A 263 -14.45 12.63 24.35
N MET A 264 -13.89 13.11 23.24
CA MET A 264 -13.28 14.45 23.15
C MET A 264 -14.32 15.57 23.30
N ASP A 265 -15.54 15.37 22.79
CA ASP A 265 -16.65 16.31 22.92
C ASP A 265 -17.33 16.28 24.31
N SER A 266 -16.96 15.33 25.17
CA SER A 266 -17.58 15.21 26.49
C SER A 266 -17.27 16.43 27.36
N THR A 267 -18.26 16.82 28.18
CA THR A 267 -18.18 17.94 29.15
C THR A 267 -17.04 17.81 30.17
N VAL A 268 -16.35 16.68 30.20
CA VAL A 268 -15.20 16.39 31.04
C VAL A 268 -13.90 16.94 30.44
N PHE A 269 -13.74 16.92 29.12
CA PHE A 269 -12.49 17.33 28.44
C PHE A 269 -12.54 18.74 27.85
N SER A 270 -13.74 19.23 27.48
CA SER A 270 -13.91 20.58 26.93
C SER A 270 -13.38 21.73 27.82
N PRO A 271 -13.42 21.66 29.17
CA PRO A 271 -12.84 22.71 30.01
C PRO A 271 -11.30 22.71 29.99
N PHE A 272 -10.66 21.53 29.89
CA PHE A 272 -9.19 21.42 29.88
C PHE A 272 -8.58 21.95 28.57
N LEU A 273 -9.29 21.79 27.45
CA LEU A 273 -8.87 22.37 26.16
C LEU A 273 -9.06 23.90 26.15
N ASN A 274 -10.22 24.39 26.59
CA ASN A 274 -10.49 25.84 26.68
C ASN A 274 -9.57 26.59 27.66
N GLN A 275 -9.11 25.92 28.73
CA GLN A 275 -8.17 26.52 29.67
C GLN A 275 -6.77 26.69 29.08
N TYR A 276 -6.39 25.88 28.08
CA TYR A 276 -5.11 26.00 27.37
C TYR A 276 -5.12 27.18 26.40
N ASP A 277 -6.23 27.41 25.68
CA ASP A 277 -6.40 28.56 24.77
C ASP A 277 -6.45 29.90 25.50
N ASN A 278 -7.03 29.94 26.71
CA ASN A 278 -7.05 31.15 27.54
C ASN A 278 -5.68 31.53 28.15
N TYR A 279 -4.68 30.66 28.08
CA TYR A 279 -3.33 30.91 28.61
C TYR A 279 -2.31 31.29 27.54
N THR A 280 -2.66 31.24 26.25
CA THR A 280 -1.88 31.91 25.21
C THR A 280 -2.15 33.41 25.29
N PRO A 281 -1.17 34.26 25.66
CA PRO A 281 -1.41 35.68 25.76
C PRO A 281 -1.76 36.21 24.37
N HIS A 282 -2.93 36.81 24.24
CA HIS A 282 -3.27 37.58 23.06
C HIS A 282 -2.21 38.67 22.91
N HIS A 283 -1.45 38.63 21.82
CA HIS A 283 -0.37 39.56 21.52
C HIS A 283 -0.81 41.04 21.42
N SER A 284 -2.12 41.31 21.51
CA SER A 284 -2.72 42.65 21.58
C SER A 284 -2.34 43.41 22.84
N ASP A 285 -2.19 42.72 23.97
CA ASP A 285 -2.07 43.39 25.27
C ASP A 285 -0.63 43.83 25.56
N LEU A 286 0.35 43.34 24.77
CA LEU A 286 1.75 43.73 24.89
C LEU A 286 2.07 45.05 24.18
N PHE A 287 1.22 45.48 23.23
CA PHE A 287 1.38 46.75 22.53
C PHE A 287 0.79 47.93 23.33
N ASP A 288 -0.33 47.72 24.03
CA ASP A 288 -0.95 48.77 24.87
C ASP A 288 -0.10 49.16 26.09
N ILE A 289 0.80 48.27 26.56
CA ILE A 289 1.70 48.57 27.69
C ILE A 289 2.92 49.41 27.23
N MET A 290 3.25 49.43 25.93
CA MET A 290 4.37 50.22 25.41
C MET A 290 3.99 51.64 24.97
N ASP A 291 2.69 51.95 24.84
CA ASP A 291 2.18 53.29 24.51
C ASP A 291 1.83 54.14 25.75
N GLY A 292 2.29 53.70 26.93
CA GLY A 292 2.18 54.43 28.19
C GLY A 292 2.96 55.74 28.16
N HIS A 293 2.27 56.82 27.83
CA HIS A 293 2.68 58.21 27.96
C HIS A 293 3.47 58.48 29.25
N TYR A 294 4.72 58.93 29.08
CA TYR A 294 5.46 59.64 30.11
C TYR A 294 4.76 60.98 30.42
N ILE A 295 4.20 61.09 31.63
CA ILE A 295 3.99 62.37 32.35
C ILE A 295 4.40 62.13 33.80
#